data_AF-A0A7S1LNS4-F1
#
_entry.id   AF-A0A7S1LNS4-F1
#
_cell.length_a   1.000
_cell.length_b   1.000
_cell.length_c   1.000
_cell.angle_alpha   90.00
_cell.angle_beta   90.00
_cell.angle_gamma   90.00
#
_symmetry.space_group_name_H-M   'P 1'
#
loop_
_entity.id
_entity.type
_entity.pdbx_description
1 polymer ?
#
loop_
_entity_poly.entity_id
_entity_poly.type
_entity_poly.pdbx_seq_one_letter_code
_entity_poly.pdbx_strand_id
1 'polypeptide(L)'
;RSGPAAPRLGCSPPPPPPPAGAQTPTTAAERRQSCLLCWCCCAEAPAGRAGEAPEARGVLTTAGTEAKAGQPMKTVLPCQAHGGPLPEGAVCRYRSPRSGWVDAIVERFNESDGTVDLDVKKHAKPENIFPAASGTEAQAWPVGTLVEYESSTAGHWVEATICAFNAGTGGNEGSYNLDVRDRAAVDRIRLRVA
;
A
#
# COMPACT_ATOMS: atom_id res chain seq x y z
N ARG A 1 41.90 -27.79 50.07
CA ARG A 1 40.57 -27.61 49.43
C ARG A 1 40.69 -26.41 48.50
N SER A 2 41.03 -26.65 47.24
CA SER A 2 41.16 -25.63 46.20
C SER A 2 39.81 -25.48 45.50
N GLY A 3 39.19 -24.31 45.60
CA GLY A 3 37.93 -24.00 44.94
C GLY A 3 38.15 -23.56 43.49
N PRO A 4 37.22 -23.85 42.56
CA PRO A 4 37.36 -23.46 41.16
C PRO A 4 37.16 -21.95 40.99
N ALA A 5 38.10 -21.32 40.27
CA ALA A 5 38.07 -19.92 39.90
C ALA A 5 36.98 -19.63 38.86
N ALA A 6 36.14 -18.63 39.12
CA ALA A 6 35.09 -18.20 38.21
C ALA A 6 35.66 -17.54 36.93
N PRO A 7 35.07 -17.79 35.75
CA PRO A 7 35.49 -17.15 34.52
C PRO A 7 35.13 -15.66 34.52
N ARG A 8 36.10 -14.81 34.18
CA ARG A 8 35.90 -13.37 34.00
C ARG A 8 35.12 -13.13 32.72
N LEU A 9 33.90 -12.60 32.86
CA LEU A 9 33.10 -12.09 31.76
C LEU A 9 33.83 -10.92 31.11
N GLY A 10 34.38 -11.15 29.92
CA GLY A 10 35.02 -10.11 29.12
C GLY A 10 33.97 -9.13 28.60
N CYS A 11 34.08 -7.87 28.97
CA CYS A 11 33.30 -6.79 28.39
C CYS A 11 33.63 -6.70 26.89
N SER A 12 32.64 -6.96 26.03
CA SER A 12 32.78 -6.68 24.60
C SER A 12 32.91 -5.17 24.38
N PRO A 13 33.84 -4.72 23.53
CA PRO A 13 33.98 -3.31 23.21
C PRO A 13 32.73 -2.79 22.48
N PRO A 14 32.35 -1.52 22.68
CA PRO A 14 31.22 -0.92 21.98
C PRO A 14 31.50 -0.81 20.46
N PRO A 15 30.46 -0.85 19.61
CA PRO A 15 30.62 -0.67 18.17
C PRO A 15 31.14 0.75 17.85
N PRO A 16 31.91 0.91 16.76
CA PRO A 16 32.41 2.22 16.35
C PRO A 16 31.26 3.15 15.92
N PRO A 17 31.39 4.47 16.12
CA PRO A 17 30.40 5.43 15.65
C PRO A 17 30.35 5.45 14.11
N PRO A 18 29.18 5.76 13.51
CA PRO A 18 29.05 5.89 12.06
C PRO A 18 29.89 7.07 11.53
N PRO A 19 30.35 6.99 10.26
CA PRO A 19 31.16 8.04 9.66
C PRO A 19 30.38 9.35 9.52
N ALA A 20 30.93 10.42 10.09
CA ALA A 20 30.45 11.78 9.94
C ALA A 20 30.78 12.29 8.53
N GLY A 21 29.87 12.13 7.56
CA GLY A 21 30.15 12.62 6.22
C GLY A 21 29.12 12.27 5.14
N ALA A 22 27.91 12.83 5.24
CA ALA A 22 27.07 13.09 4.07
C ALA A 22 26.03 14.17 4.43
N GLN A 23 26.45 15.42 4.39
CA GLN A 23 25.53 16.55 4.32
C GLN A 23 24.98 16.60 2.89
N THR A 24 23.73 16.21 2.70
CA THR A 24 23.00 16.54 1.47
C THR A 24 22.52 18.00 1.55
N PRO A 25 22.69 18.80 0.49
CA PRO A 25 22.23 20.18 0.49
C PRO A 25 20.70 20.24 0.53
N THR A 26 20.19 20.77 1.64
CA THR A 26 18.81 21.28 1.75
C THR A 26 18.63 22.39 0.74
N THR A 27 17.92 22.10 -0.35
CA THR A 27 17.39 23.15 -1.22
C THR A 27 16.17 23.75 -0.53
N ALA A 28 16.39 24.93 0.04
CA ALA A 28 15.37 25.82 0.54
C ALA A 28 14.45 26.26 -0.62
N ALA A 29 13.31 25.59 -0.76
CA ALA A 29 12.10 26.17 -1.34
C ALA A 29 11.10 26.31 -0.19
N GLU A 30 11.29 27.42 0.50
CA GLU A 30 10.71 27.82 1.76
C GLU A 30 9.35 28.54 1.53
N ARG A 31 8.47 28.39 2.54
CA ARG A 31 7.27 29.18 2.85
C ARG A 31 6.04 28.97 1.96
N ARG A 32 5.04 28.31 2.56
CA ARG A 32 3.84 29.01 3.07
C ARG A 32 2.90 28.11 3.89
N GLN A 33 2.56 28.60 5.09
CA GLN A 33 1.35 28.35 5.90
C GLN A 33 1.12 26.90 6.39
N SER A 34 1.26 26.56 7.69
CA SER A 34 0.69 27.18 8.91
C SER A 34 -0.79 27.54 8.79
N CYS A 35 -1.64 26.50 8.89
CA CYS A 35 -3.04 26.60 9.30
C CYS A 35 -3.34 25.42 10.24
N LEU A 36 -2.98 25.56 11.51
CA LEU A 36 -3.63 24.83 12.60
C LEU A 36 -4.97 25.51 12.88
N LEU A 37 -6.02 24.70 13.06
CA LEU A 37 -7.29 25.05 13.70
C LEU A 37 -8.26 25.94 12.90
N CYS A 38 -9.09 25.33 12.04
CA CYS A 38 -10.49 25.75 11.92
C CYS A 38 -11.38 24.62 11.40
N TRP A 39 -12.22 24.14 12.33
CA TRP A 39 -13.45 23.38 12.10
C TRP A 39 -14.49 24.35 11.50
N CYS A 40 -15.35 23.91 10.58
CA CYS A 40 -16.49 24.65 9.99
C CYS A 40 -16.19 25.79 9.00
N CYS A 41 -16.32 25.54 7.68
CA CYS A 41 -17.01 26.37 6.67
C CYS A 41 -16.48 26.12 5.25
N CYS A 42 -17.01 25.10 4.55
CA CYS A 42 -17.08 25.13 3.08
C CYS A 42 -18.52 24.86 2.65
N ALA A 43 -19.42 25.71 3.13
CA ALA A 43 -20.61 26.10 2.40
C ALA A 43 -20.33 27.53 1.92
N GLU A 44 -19.91 27.69 0.67
CA GLU A 44 -19.89 29.00 0.03
C GLU A 44 -20.49 28.91 -1.36
N ALA A 45 -21.44 29.81 -1.57
CA ALA A 45 -22.35 29.88 -2.68
C ALA A 45 -21.65 30.35 -3.98
N PRO A 46 -22.24 30.06 -5.15
CA PRO A 46 -21.79 30.63 -6.42
C PRO A 46 -22.17 32.11 -6.52
N ALA A 47 -21.22 33.01 -6.28
CA ALA A 47 -21.36 34.41 -6.66
C ALA A 47 -21.04 34.56 -8.16
N GLY A 48 -22.07 34.92 -8.91
CA GLY A 48 -22.03 35.04 -10.36
C GLY A 48 -20.99 36.02 -10.88
N ARG A 49 -20.44 35.67 -12.04
CA ARG A 49 -19.93 36.64 -13.00
C ARG A 49 -20.66 36.41 -14.31
N ALA A 50 -21.65 37.27 -14.54
CA ALA A 50 -22.20 37.55 -15.85
C ALA A 50 -21.07 38.10 -16.73
N GLY A 51 -20.89 37.48 -17.89
CA GLY A 51 -20.01 37.92 -18.96
C GLY A 51 -20.57 37.35 -20.25
N GLU A 52 -21.26 38.22 -20.97
CA GLU A 52 -21.95 38.00 -22.24
C GLU A 52 -21.05 37.45 -23.36
N ALA A 53 -21.75 36.86 -24.34
CA ALA A 53 -21.31 36.20 -25.57
C ALA A 53 -20.38 37.04 -26.48
N PRO A 54 -19.77 36.41 -27.50
CA PRO A 54 -20.52 36.31 -28.76
C PRO A 54 -20.51 34.94 -29.43
N GLU A 55 -21.62 34.76 -30.13
CA GLU A 55 -22.03 33.78 -31.11
C GLU A 55 -20.92 33.46 -32.15
N ALA A 56 -20.59 32.18 -32.31
CA ALA A 56 -20.00 31.65 -33.53
C ALA A 56 -20.75 30.37 -33.93
N ARG A 57 -21.53 30.52 -35.01
CA ARG A 57 -22.29 29.49 -35.70
C ARG A 57 -21.37 28.56 -36.49
N GLY A 58 -21.80 27.30 -36.62
CA GLY A 58 -21.26 26.30 -37.54
C GLY A 58 -20.24 25.39 -36.84
N VAL A 59 -20.39 24.07 -36.79
CA VAL A 59 -20.75 23.17 -37.89
C VAL A 59 -21.37 21.89 -37.32
N LEU A 60 -22.45 21.43 -37.96
CA LEU A 60 -22.99 20.08 -37.85
C LEU A 60 -21.99 19.07 -38.43
N THR A 61 -21.41 18.20 -37.62
CA THR A 61 -20.68 17.03 -38.10
C THR A 61 -21.06 15.78 -37.30
N THR A 62 -21.95 15.01 -37.94
CA THR A 62 -22.09 13.55 -37.96
C THR A 62 -22.10 12.76 -36.64
N ALA A 63 -23.28 12.20 -36.38
CA ALA A 63 -23.46 10.95 -35.67
C ALA A 63 -22.56 9.84 -36.27
N GLY A 64 -21.46 9.56 -35.59
CA GLY A 64 -20.67 8.34 -35.75
C GLY A 64 -21.04 7.39 -34.62
N THR A 65 -22.04 6.56 -34.84
CA THR A 65 -22.33 5.38 -34.02
C THR A 65 -21.22 4.36 -34.29
N GLU A 66 -20.01 4.61 -33.77
CA GLU A 66 -18.97 3.58 -33.72
C GLU A 66 -19.37 2.60 -32.62
N ALA A 67 -20.03 1.52 -33.05
CA ALA A 67 -20.10 0.28 -32.33
C ALA A 67 -18.66 -0.14 -32.00
N LYS A 68 -18.20 0.26 -30.82
CA LYS A 68 -16.90 -0.10 -30.26
C LYS A 68 -16.90 -1.62 -30.16
N ALA A 69 -16.30 -2.26 -31.16
CA ALA A 69 -16.12 -3.69 -31.24
C ALA A 69 -15.68 -4.19 -29.86
N GLY A 70 -16.54 -5.01 -29.25
CA GLY A 70 -16.34 -5.55 -27.92
C GLY A 70 -14.94 -6.13 -27.86
N GLN A 71 -14.08 -5.51 -27.04
CA GLN A 71 -12.78 -6.08 -26.77
C GLN A 71 -13.03 -7.52 -26.31
N PRO A 72 -12.40 -8.52 -26.94
CA PRO A 72 -12.57 -9.89 -26.52
C PRO A 72 -12.19 -9.92 -25.05
N MET A 73 -13.18 -10.26 -24.21
CA MET A 73 -12.98 -10.48 -22.79
C MET A 73 -11.81 -11.44 -22.70
N LYS A 74 -10.64 -10.92 -22.29
CA LYS A 74 -9.47 -11.75 -22.04
C LYS A 74 -9.97 -12.79 -21.07
N THR A 75 -9.99 -14.05 -21.49
CA THR A 75 -10.20 -15.17 -20.59
C THR A 75 -9.02 -15.14 -19.64
N VAL A 76 -9.17 -14.39 -18.54
CA VAL A 76 -8.19 -14.33 -17.48
C VAL A 76 -8.17 -15.75 -16.93
N LEU A 77 -7.08 -16.46 -17.19
CA LEU A 77 -6.86 -17.79 -16.62
C LEU A 77 -7.12 -17.66 -15.11
N PRO A 78 -7.97 -18.52 -14.53
CA PRO A 78 -8.27 -18.44 -13.11
C PRO A 78 -6.94 -18.55 -12.35
N CYS A 79 -6.55 -17.46 -11.68
CA CYS A 79 -5.41 -17.49 -10.77
C CYS A 79 -5.71 -18.59 -9.75
N GLN A 80 -4.90 -19.65 -9.75
CA GLN A 80 -5.12 -20.75 -8.81
C GLN A 80 -5.01 -20.15 -7.41
N ALA A 81 -6.15 -20.06 -6.73
CA ALA A 81 -6.23 -19.47 -5.42
C ALA A 81 -5.49 -20.42 -4.48
N HIS A 82 -4.24 -20.10 -4.18
CA HIS A 82 -3.61 -20.57 -2.96
C HIS A 82 -4.35 -19.88 -1.82
N GLY A 83 -5.58 -20.33 -1.54
CA GLY A 83 -6.49 -19.79 -0.53
C GLY A 83 -6.01 -20.04 0.91
N GLY A 84 -4.70 -20.19 1.09
CA GLY A 84 -4.05 -20.29 2.37
C GLY A 84 -3.63 -18.92 2.90
N PRO A 85 -3.25 -18.86 4.19
CA PRO A 85 -2.70 -17.67 4.80
C PRO A 85 -1.40 -17.22 4.12
N LEU A 86 -1.02 -15.97 4.35
CA LEU A 86 0.22 -15.39 3.81
C LEU A 86 1.43 -16.24 4.26
N PRO A 87 2.37 -16.59 3.35
CA PRO A 87 3.49 -17.44 3.71
C PRO A 87 4.41 -16.77 4.74
N GLU A 88 5.00 -17.59 5.62
CA GLU A 88 6.04 -17.14 6.55
C GLU A 88 7.23 -16.57 5.75
N GLY A 89 7.75 -15.44 6.21
CA GLY A 89 8.79 -14.65 5.52
C GLY A 89 8.26 -13.63 4.52
N ALA A 90 6.95 -13.58 4.24
CA ALA A 90 6.37 -12.56 3.37
C ALA A 90 6.58 -11.16 3.95
N VAL A 91 7.05 -10.23 3.11
CA VAL A 91 7.23 -8.84 3.48
C VAL A 91 5.89 -8.12 3.37
N CYS A 92 5.53 -7.37 4.40
CA CYS A 92 4.31 -6.62 4.47
C CYS A 92 4.56 -5.28 5.16
N ARG A 93 3.53 -4.46 5.22
CA ARG A 93 3.52 -3.19 5.92
C ARG A 93 2.40 -3.20 6.95
N TYR A 94 2.75 -2.86 8.18
CA TYR A 94 1.84 -2.80 9.30
C TYR A 94 1.43 -1.34 9.59
N ARG A 95 0.12 -1.10 9.71
CA ARG A 95 -0.42 0.19 10.16
C ARG A 95 -0.49 0.24 11.69
N SER A 96 0.54 0.79 12.32
CA SER A 96 0.57 1.04 13.76
C SER A 96 -0.26 2.29 14.11
N PRO A 97 -1.20 2.21 15.08
CA PRO A 97 -1.95 3.39 15.53
C PRO A 97 -1.07 4.49 16.13
N ARG A 98 0.12 4.14 16.64
CA ARG A 98 1.03 5.07 17.32
C ARG A 98 2.18 5.52 16.43
N SER A 99 2.68 4.63 15.57
CA SER A 99 3.91 4.87 14.79
C SER A 99 3.64 5.12 13.31
N GLY A 100 2.38 4.99 12.86
CA GLY A 100 2.05 5.03 11.44
C GLY A 100 2.47 3.75 10.73
N TRP A 101 2.99 3.90 9.52
CA TRP A 101 3.38 2.77 8.66
C TRP A 101 4.75 2.22 9.05
N VAL A 102 4.83 0.91 9.24
CA VAL A 102 6.07 0.20 9.58
C VAL A 102 6.19 -1.02 8.69
N ASP A 103 7.32 -1.20 8.02
CA ASP A 103 7.58 -2.44 7.27
C ASP A 103 7.82 -3.60 8.24
N ALA A 104 7.29 -4.76 7.91
CA ALA A 104 7.26 -5.93 8.78
C ALA A 104 7.37 -7.23 7.96
N ILE A 105 7.77 -8.30 8.62
CA ILE A 105 7.87 -9.64 8.04
C ILE A 105 6.88 -10.55 8.78
N VAL A 106 6.11 -11.32 8.01
CA VAL A 106 5.24 -12.35 8.58
C VAL A 106 6.08 -13.46 9.16
N GLU A 107 5.97 -13.69 10.46
CA GLU A 107 6.65 -14.82 11.10
C GLU A 107 5.76 -16.06 11.13
N ARG A 108 4.47 -15.89 11.44
CA ARG A 108 3.51 -16.99 11.55
C ARG A 108 2.07 -16.50 11.40
N PHE A 109 1.21 -17.37 10.89
CA PHE A 109 -0.24 -17.19 10.93
C PHE A 109 -0.87 -18.00 12.08
N ASN A 110 -1.72 -17.36 12.90
CA ASN A 110 -2.46 -18.01 13.98
C ASN A 110 -3.89 -18.31 13.53
N GLU A 111 -4.12 -19.55 13.10
CA GLU A 111 -5.44 -20.05 12.65
C GLU A 111 -6.50 -19.99 13.75
N SER A 112 -6.12 -20.10 15.03
CA SER A 112 -7.04 -20.05 16.17
C SER A 112 -7.75 -18.71 16.31
N ASP A 113 -7.02 -17.62 16.06
CA ASP A 113 -7.47 -16.25 16.33
C ASP A 113 -7.66 -15.43 15.05
N GLY A 114 -7.27 -15.97 13.89
CA GLY A 114 -7.23 -15.22 12.63
C GLY A 114 -6.27 -14.03 12.66
N THR A 115 -5.23 -14.10 13.50
CA THR A 115 -4.23 -13.03 13.65
C THR A 115 -2.90 -13.44 13.05
N VAL A 116 -2.09 -12.46 12.67
CA VAL A 116 -0.75 -12.71 12.11
C VAL A 116 0.29 -12.23 13.10
N ASP A 117 1.28 -13.08 13.38
CA ASP A 117 2.46 -12.66 14.12
C ASP A 117 3.46 -12.04 13.15
N LEU A 118 3.74 -10.76 13.39
CA LEU A 118 4.76 -10.00 12.69
C LEU A 118 5.98 -9.85 13.60
N ASP A 119 7.16 -9.66 13.01
CA ASP A 119 8.40 -9.37 13.73
C ASP A 119 8.26 -8.13 14.65
N VAL A 120 7.53 -7.11 14.19
CA VAL A 120 7.29 -5.87 14.94
C VAL A 120 6.12 -5.96 15.93
N LYS A 121 5.18 -6.89 15.73
CA LYS A 121 3.95 -6.99 16.52
C LYS A 121 3.31 -8.37 16.43
N LYS A 122 3.17 -9.00 17.60
CA LYS A 122 2.40 -10.24 17.77
C LYS A 122 0.89 -9.99 17.72
N HIS A 123 0.15 -10.98 17.23
CA HIS A 123 -1.30 -10.94 17.07
C HIS A 123 -1.80 -9.68 16.34
N ALA A 124 -1.11 -9.30 15.27
CA ALA A 124 -1.55 -8.21 14.42
C ALA A 124 -2.85 -8.59 13.71
N LYS A 125 -3.82 -7.67 13.73
CA LYS A 125 -5.07 -7.86 12.99
C LYS A 125 -4.81 -7.75 11.49
N PRO A 126 -5.42 -8.62 10.67
CA PRO A 126 -5.25 -8.65 9.22
C PRO A 126 -5.65 -7.32 8.55
N GLU A 127 -6.65 -6.62 9.11
CA GLU A 127 -7.12 -5.30 8.64
C GLU A 127 -6.04 -4.21 8.65
N ASN A 128 -4.95 -4.41 9.40
CA ASN A 128 -3.83 -3.48 9.52
C ASN A 128 -2.58 -3.96 8.79
N ILE A 129 -2.67 -5.03 7.99
CA ILE A 129 -1.56 -5.61 7.24
C ILE A 129 -1.79 -5.34 5.75
N PHE A 130 -0.81 -4.70 5.13
CA PHE A 130 -0.84 -4.21 3.76
C PHE A 130 0.37 -4.76 3.00
N PRO A 131 0.32 -4.85 1.65
CA PRO A 131 1.50 -5.16 0.85
C PRO A 131 2.60 -4.11 1.04
N ALA A 132 3.85 -4.53 0.98
CA ALA A 132 4.98 -3.59 0.99
C ALA A 132 5.02 -2.77 -0.30
N ALA A 133 5.16 -1.44 -0.22
CA ALA A 133 5.16 -0.59 -1.43
C ALA A 133 6.44 -0.71 -2.26
N SER A 134 7.57 -0.98 -1.59
CA SER A 134 8.90 -1.06 -2.20
C SER A 134 9.31 -2.50 -2.55
N GLY A 135 8.35 -3.41 -2.67
CA GLY A 135 8.63 -4.83 -2.90
C GLY A 135 9.18 -5.10 -4.30
N THR A 136 10.26 -5.89 -4.36
CA THR A 136 10.60 -6.62 -5.59
C THR A 136 9.58 -7.73 -5.84
N GLU A 137 9.52 -8.28 -7.06
CA GLU A 137 8.62 -9.40 -7.39
C GLU A 137 8.81 -10.60 -6.43
N ALA A 138 10.03 -10.82 -5.94
CA ALA A 138 10.33 -11.87 -4.96
C ALA A 138 9.72 -11.63 -3.57
N GLN A 139 9.39 -10.38 -3.22
CA GLN A 139 8.78 -9.99 -1.95
C GLN A 139 7.28 -9.72 -2.10
N ALA A 140 6.75 -9.76 -3.33
CA ALA A 140 5.35 -9.57 -3.59
C ALA A 140 4.54 -10.72 -2.99
N TRP A 141 3.30 -10.42 -2.62
CA TRP A 141 2.39 -11.45 -2.13
C TRP A 141 2.09 -12.45 -3.25
N PRO A 142 2.01 -13.76 -2.92
CA PRO A 142 1.80 -14.77 -3.93
C PRO A 142 0.44 -14.61 -4.60
N VAL A 143 0.36 -15.03 -5.86
CA VAL A 143 -0.91 -15.09 -6.58
C VAL A 143 -1.86 -16.04 -5.86
N GLY A 144 -3.14 -15.69 -5.82
CA GLY A 144 -4.16 -16.45 -5.10
C GLY A 144 -4.38 -16.04 -3.64
N THR A 145 -3.56 -15.15 -3.08
CA THR A 145 -3.79 -14.61 -1.73
C THR A 145 -5.11 -13.82 -1.68
N LEU A 146 -5.88 -14.09 -0.62
CA LEU A 146 -7.13 -13.40 -0.34
C LEU A 146 -6.86 -12.04 0.30
N VAL A 147 -7.44 -11.00 -0.28
CA VAL A 147 -7.27 -9.62 0.15
C VAL A 147 -8.60 -8.88 0.12
N GLU A 148 -8.64 -7.72 0.74
CA GLU A 148 -9.71 -6.75 0.55
C GLU A 148 -9.16 -5.52 -0.16
N TYR A 149 -9.92 -5.02 -1.12
CA TYR A 149 -9.64 -3.84 -1.91
C TYR A 149 -10.57 -2.68 -1.55
N GLU A 150 -10.03 -1.51 -1.25
CA GLU A 150 -10.83 -0.31 -1.03
C GLU A 150 -11.29 0.30 -2.37
N SER A 151 -12.56 0.08 -2.71
CA SER A 151 -13.14 0.62 -3.93
C SER A 151 -13.52 2.09 -3.76
N SER A 152 -12.91 2.98 -4.56
CA SER A 152 -13.26 4.41 -4.54
C SER A 152 -14.67 4.72 -4.99
N THR A 153 -15.24 3.89 -5.87
CA THR A 153 -16.61 4.09 -6.35
C THR A 153 -17.64 3.57 -5.36
N ALA A 154 -17.30 2.49 -4.64
CA ALA A 154 -18.21 1.85 -3.70
C ALA A 154 -18.09 2.40 -2.26
N GLY A 155 -16.96 3.04 -1.93
CA GLY A 155 -16.71 3.61 -0.61
C GLY A 155 -16.57 2.56 0.50
N HIS A 156 -16.33 1.29 0.15
CA HIS A 156 -16.16 0.19 1.08
C HIS A 156 -15.10 -0.80 0.57
N TRP A 157 -14.68 -1.68 1.48
CA TRP A 157 -13.74 -2.77 1.21
C TRP A 157 -14.47 -3.93 0.52
N VAL A 158 -13.93 -4.36 -0.62
CA VAL A 158 -14.48 -5.43 -1.45
C VAL A 158 -13.51 -6.60 -1.43
N GLU A 159 -14.04 -7.80 -1.28
CA GLU A 159 -13.25 -9.03 -1.29
C GLU A 159 -12.62 -9.24 -2.67
N ALA A 160 -11.33 -9.59 -2.69
CA ALA A 160 -10.56 -9.73 -3.91
C ALA A 160 -9.46 -10.79 -3.75
N THR A 161 -8.93 -11.24 -4.88
CA THR A 161 -7.81 -12.20 -4.95
C THR A 161 -6.68 -11.62 -5.79
N ILE A 162 -5.44 -11.80 -5.34
CA ILE A 162 -4.26 -11.36 -6.11
C ILE A 162 -4.11 -12.25 -7.35
N CYS A 163 -4.15 -11.65 -8.54
CA CYS A 163 -3.91 -12.35 -9.80
C CYS A 163 -2.46 -12.23 -10.27
N ALA A 164 -1.84 -11.06 -10.11
CA ALA A 164 -0.45 -10.81 -10.50
C ALA A 164 0.12 -9.57 -9.80
N PHE A 165 1.45 -9.46 -9.77
CA PHE A 165 2.16 -8.27 -9.33
C PHE A 165 2.83 -7.57 -10.51
N ASN A 166 2.69 -6.25 -10.59
CA ASN A 166 3.42 -5.42 -11.54
C ASN A 166 4.52 -4.68 -10.77
N ALA A 167 5.77 -5.10 -10.97
CA ALA A 167 6.92 -4.39 -10.42
C ALA A 167 6.98 -2.96 -10.96
N GLY A 168 7.10 -1.98 -10.07
CA GLY A 168 7.25 -0.58 -10.46
C GLY A 168 8.61 -0.35 -11.12
N THR A 169 8.64 0.31 -12.28
CA THR A 169 9.88 0.73 -12.94
C THR A 169 10.19 2.18 -12.60
N GLY A 170 11.47 2.48 -12.30
CA GLY A 170 11.95 3.86 -12.19
C GLY A 170 11.51 4.62 -10.95
N GLY A 171 11.42 3.94 -9.80
CA GLY A 171 11.06 4.57 -8.51
C GLY A 171 9.55 4.73 -8.26
N ASN A 172 8.71 4.25 -9.18
CA ASN A 172 7.28 4.11 -8.92
C ASN A 172 7.00 2.91 -8.01
N GLU A 173 5.98 3.02 -7.17
CA GLU A 173 5.50 1.92 -6.34
C GLU A 173 4.92 0.80 -7.20
N GLY A 174 5.08 -0.45 -6.75
CA GLY A 174 4.47 -1.60 -7.40
C GLY A 174 2.94 -1.52 -7.37
N SER A 175 2.28 -2.23 -8.28
CA SER A 175 0.81 -2.34 -8.28
C SER A 175 0.37 -3.78 -8.45
N TYR A 176 -0.74 -4.16 -7.83
CA TYR A 176 -1.26 -5.52 -7.94
C TYR A 176 -2.43 -5.57 -8.92
N ASN A 177 -2.50 -6.64 -9.72
CA ASN A 177 -3.70 -6.95 -10.48
C ASN A 177 -4.56 -7.88 -9.62
N LEU A 178 -5.75 -7.40 -9.30
CA LEU A 178 -6.77 -8.13 -8.57
C LEU A 178 -7.84 -8.61 -9.54
N ASP A 179 -8.60 -9.64 -9.16
CA ASP A 179 -9.74 -10.14 -9.93
C ASP A 179 -10.82 -9.07 -10.16
N VAL A 180 -11.02 -8.18 -9.18
CA VAL A 180 -11.97 -7.05 -9.27
C VAL A 180 -11.37 -5.78 -9.90
N ARG A 181 -10.04 -5.64 -9.95
CA ARG A 181 -9.37 -4.40 -10.37
C ARG A 181 -7.93 -4.60 -10.83
N ASP A 182 -7.64 -4.16 -12.05
CA ASP A 182 -6.27 -4.02 -12.55
C ASP A 182 -5.52 -2.84 -11.90
N ARG A 183 -4.22 -3.04 -11.66
CA ARG A 183 -3.28 -2.04 -11.13
C ARG A 183 -3.79 -1.32 -9.87
N ALA A 184 -4.28 -2.10 -8.92
CA ALA A 184 -4.62 -1.61 -7.60
C ALA A 184 -3.36 -1.13 -6.86
N ALA A 185 -3.46 0.06 -6.26
CA ALA A 185 -2.41 0.62 -5.43
C ALA A 185 -2.27 -0.17 -4.12
N VAL A 186 -1.04 -0.35 -3.65
CA VAL A 186 -0.72 -1.13 -2.44
C VAL A 186 -1.43 -0.62 -1.17
N ASP A 187 -1.62 0.69 -1.02
CA ASP A 187 -2.29 1.27 0.15
C ASP A 187 -3.79 0.97 0.22
N ARG A 188 -4.38 0.48 -0.88
CA ARG A 188 -5.80 0.12 -0.97
C ARG A 188 -6.04 -1.37 -0.88
N ILE A 189 -5.01 -2.14 -0.55
CA ILE A 189 -5.08 -3.60 -0.45
C ILE A 189 -4.72 -3.96 0.98
N ARG A 190 -5.60 -4.69 1.67
CA ARG A 190 -5.32 -5.22 3.01
C ARG A 190 -5.50 -6.73 3.03
N LEU A 191 -4.78 -7.39 3.94
CA LEU A 191 -4.88 -8.84 4.10
C LEU A 191 -6.28 -9.22 4.58
N ARG A 192 -6.84 -10.28 3.99
CA ARG A 192 -8.06 -10.94 4.47
C ARG A 192 -7.71 -12.36 4.91
N VAL A 193 -8.33 -12.78 6.00
CA VAL A 193 -8.31 -14.17 6.45
C VAL A 193 -9.57 -14.87 5.95
N ALA A 194 -9.43 -16.09 5.46
CA ALA A 194 -10.54 -16.94 5.03
C ALA A 194 -11.40 -17.40 6.20
#